data_AF-A0A9D3ZQL0-F1
#
_entry.id   AF-A0A9D3ZQL0-F1
#
_cell.length_a   1.000
_cell.length_b   1.000
_cell.length_c   1.000
_cell.angle_alpha   90.00
_cell.angle_beta   90.00
_cell.angle_gamma   90.00
#
_symmetry.space_group_name_H-M   'P 1'
#
loop_
_entity.id
_entity.type
_entity.pdbx_description
1 polymer ?
#
loop_
_entity_poly.entity_id
_entity_poly.type
_entity_poly.pdbx_seq_one_letter_code
_entity_poly.pdbx_strand_id
1 'polypeptide(L)'
;MIWERAQTLSSDFKIYNLTKPPVLPSILTNKGWEKPPNDHIKINMDAAVQNVCNGLGFIAREHDWFVIRGGYRFIDKQMNMTWAELEAFREGIKLAIRLKMSKLILESDSASLVNTVNNRGKDITILGQQIRQDCNIFLIFFRPK
;
A
#
# COMPACT_ATOMS: atom_id res chain seq x y z
N MET A 1 -21.31 5.74 -8.33
CA MET A 1 -21.96 4.79 -7.40
C MET A 1 -21.03 4.13 -6.37
N ILE A 2 -19.97 3.37 -6.73
CA ILE A 2 -19.09 2.72 -5.72
C ILE A 2 -18.12 3.72 -5.03
N TRP A 3 -17.56 4.67 -5.79
CA TRP A 3 -16.66 5.69 -5.24
C TRP A 3 -17.34 6.73 -4.36
N GLU A 4 -18.60 7.06 -4.65
CA GLU A 4 -19.42 7.89 -3.77
C GLU A 4 -19.62 7.19 -2.43
N ARG A 5 -19.92 5.88 -2.42
CA ARG A 5 -20.00 5.10 -1.19
C ARG A 5 -18.67 5.06 -0.44
N ALA A 6 -17.54 4.91 -1.11
CA ALA A 6 -16.23 4.93 -0.46
C ALA A 6 -15.87 6.33 0.12
N GLN A 7 -16.27 7.42 -0.54
CA GLN A 7 -16.11 8.78 -0.02
C GLN A 7 -17.03 9.04 1.18
N THR A 8 -18.30 8.64 1.10
CA THR A 8 -19.25 8.72 2.23
C THR A 8 -18.74 7.91 3.42
N LEU A 9 -18.28 6.68 3.18
CA LEU A 9 -17.68 5.82 4.21
C LEU A 9 -16.37 6.40 4.75
N SER A 10 -15.60 7.18 3.97
CA SER A 10 -14.42 7.88 4.48
C SER A 10 -14.80 8.95 5.50
N SER A 11 -15.85 9.75 5.22
CA SER A 11 -16.39 10.73 6.16
C SER A 11 -16.96 10.05 7.41
N ASP A 12 -17.72 8.97 7.24
CA ASP A 12 -18.29 8.22 8.37
C ASP A 12 -17.19 7.56 9.22
N PHE A 13 -16.14 7.02 8.58
CA PHE A 13 -14.96 6.47 9.25
C PHE A 13 -14.19 7.54 10.03
N LYS A 14 -14.07 8.75 9.46
CA LYS A 14 -13.48 9.92 10.16
C LYS A 14 -14.29 10.30 11.39
N ILE A 15 -15.62 10.40 11.27
CA ILE A 15 -16.52 10.71 12.39
C ILE A 15 -16.42 9.61 13.47
N TYR A 16 -16.39 8.34 13.08
CA TYR A 16 -16.29 7.22 14.01
C TYR A 16 -14.99 7.25 14.84
N ASN A 17 -13.85 7.47 14.21
CA ASN A 17 -12.55 7.53 14.90
C ASN A 17 -12.42 8.74 15.84
N LEU A 18 -13.15 9.82 15.57
CA LEU A 18 -13.16 11.03 16.42
C LEU A 18 -14.11 10.91 17.61
N THR A 19 -15.14 10.05 17.52
CA THR A 19 -16.23 9.98 18.50
C THR A 19 -16.12 8.80 19.46
N LYS A 20 -15.37 7.75 19.11
CA LYS A 20 -15.20 6.57 19.97
C LYS A 20 -13.74 6.34 20.34
N PRO A 21 -13.40 6.21 21.64
CA PRO A 21 -12.07 5.76 22.04
C PRO A 21 -11.82 4.34 21.50
N PRO A 22 -10.57 4.02 21.09
CA PRO A 22 -10.25 2.71 20.54
C PRO A 22 -10.55 1.60 21.57
N VAL A 23 -11.27 0.57 21.13
CA VAL A 23 -11.80 -0.52 21.98
C VAL A 23 -10.71 -1.54 22.37
N LEU A 24 -9.42 -1.26 22.09
CA LEU A 24 -8.34 -2.20 22.37
C LEU A 24 -7.70 -1.94 23.74
N PRO A 25 -7.54 -2.97 24.60
CA PRO A 25 -7.00 -2.82 25.95
C PRO A 25 -5.51 -2.41 25.93
N SER A 26 -5.15 -1.53 26.87
CA SER A 26 -3.90 -0.76 26.92
C SER A 26 -2.66 -1.47 27.47
N ILE A 27 -2.56 -2.80 27.32
CA ILE A 27 -1.29 -3.53 27.58
C ILE A 27 -1.03 -4.51 26.43
N LEU A 28 -0.69 -3.95 25.28
CA LEU A 28 0.06 -4.62 24.23
C LEU A 28 1.38 -3.88 24.16
N THR A 29 2.51 -4.59 24.14
CA THR A 29 3.75 -3.98 23.64
C THR A 29 3.39 -3.34 22.31
N ASN A 30 3.51 -2.01 22.23
CA ASN A 30 2.90 -1.20 21.18
C ASN A 30 3.60 -1.50 19.84
N LYS A 31 3.25 -2.63 19.24
CA LYS A 31 3.44 -2.94 17.82
C LYS A 31 2.12 -2.66 17.09
N GLY A 32 1.38 -1.66 17.55
CA GLY A 32 0.24 -1.14 16.83
C GLY A 32 0.69 -0.48 15.53
N TRP A 33 -0.23 -0.32 14.59
CA TRP A 33 0.05 0.47 13.40
C TRP A 33 0.52 1.87 13.80
N GLU A 34 1.69 2.29 13.30
CA GLU A 34 2.25 3.62 13.57
C GLU A 34 1.93 4.56 12.40
N LYS A 35 1.55 5.80 12.71
CA LYS A 35 1.37 6.82 11.67
C LYS A 35 2.69 7.12 10.95
N PRO A 36 2.66 7.44 9.64
CA PRO A 36 3.86 7.89 8.95
C PRO A 36 4.38 9.21 9.54
N PRO A 37 5.69 9.51 9.39
CA PRO A 37 6.23 10.83 9.70
C PRO A 37 5.55 11.93 8.87
N ASN A 38 5.72 13.19 9.28
CA ASN A 38 5.24 14.32 8.50
C ASN A 38 5.80 14.26 7.07
N ASP A 39 5.02 14.75 6.11
CA ASP A 39 5.24 14.71 4.66
C ASP A 39 5.33 13.31 4.04
N HIS A 40 5.15 12.23 4.80
CA HIS A 40 5.12 10.88 4.25
C HIS A 40 3.69 10.40 4.07
N ILE A 41 3.51 9.61 3.02
CA ILE A 41 2.33 8.77 2.87
C ILE A 41 2.71 7.33 3.19
N LYS A 42 1.85 6.63 3.93
CA LYS A 42 1.94 5.20 4.17
C LYS A 42 0.87 4.48 3.36
N ILE A 43 1.27 3.53 2.53
CA ILE A 43 0.36 2.73 1.71
C ILE A 43 0.46 1.28 2.18
N ASN A 44 -0.61 0.78 2.78
CA ASN A 44 -0.81 -0.65 3.06
C ASN A 44 -1.36 -1.30 1.80
N MET A 45 -0.82 -2.45 1.43
CA MET A 45 -1.19 -3.19 0.22
C MET A 45 -1.22 -4.69 0.51
N ASP A 46 -2.10 -5.40 -0.20
CA ASP A 46 -2.32 -6.84 -0.03
C ASP A 46 -2.89 -7.43 -1.32
N ALA A 47 -2.67 -8.72 -1.53
CA ALA A 47 -3.24 -9.48 -2.62
C ALA A 47 -3.89 -10.78 -2.14
N ALA A 48 -4.95 -11.20 -2.83
CA ALA A 48 -5.63 -12.47 -2.61
C ALA A 48 -5.71 -13.24 -3.93
N VAL A 49 -5.31 -14.51 -3.92
CA VAL A 49 -5.34 -15.37 -5.11
C VAL A 49 -6.38 -16.47 -4.93
N GLN A 50 -7.29 -16.60 -5.91
CA GLN A 50 -8.25 -17.68 -6.00
C GLN A 50 -8.34 -18.19 -7.45
N ASN A 51 -7.72 -19.34 -7.73
CA ASN A 51 -7.60 -19.90 -9.09
C ASN A 51 -6.92 -18.92 -10.07
N VAL A 52 -7.69 -18.37 -11.02
CA VAL A 52 -7.24 -17.35 -11.99
C VAL A 52 -7.63 -15.93 -11.58
N CYS A 53 -8.49 -15.80 -10.55
CA CYS A 53 -8.96 -14.52 -10.05
C CYS A 53 -8.04 -14.04 -8.94
N ASN A 54 -7.46 -12.85 -9.12
CA ASN A 54 -6.61 -12.22 -8.11
C ASN A 54 -7.21 -10.89 -7.71
N GLY A 55 -7.53 -10.71 -6.43
CA GLY A 55 -7.92 -9.45 -5.85
C GLY A 55 -6.70 -8.72 -5.31
N LEU A 56 -6.58 -7.43 -5.59
CA LEU A 56 -5.57 -6.54 -5.04
C LEU A 56 -6.26 -5.46 -4.22
N GLY A 57 -5.72 -5.13 -3.06
CA GLY A 57 -6.20 -4.06 -2.20
C GLY A 57 -5.07 -3.12 -1.81
N PHE A 58 -5.37 -1.82 -1.73
CA PHE A 58 -4.41 -0.84 -1.23
C PHE A 58 -5.10 0.35 -0.57
N ILE A 59 -4.52 0.87 0.52
CA ILE A 59 -5.03 2.00 1.28
C ILE A 59 -3.87 2.93 1.65
N ALA A 60 -4.01 4.19 1.32
CA ALA A 60 -3.05 5.25 1.60
C ALA A 60 -3.52 6.14 2.75
N ARG A 61 -2.61 6.35 3.70
CA ARG A 61 -2.83 7.12 4.92
C ARG A 61 -1.75 8.18 5.10
N GLU A 62 -2.15 9.33 5.63
CA GLU A 62 -1.23 10.41 6.00
C GLU A 62 -0.95 10.44 7.51
N HIS A 63 -0.07 11.36 7.92
CA HIS A 63 0.40 11.52 9.29
C HIS A 63 -0.70 11.89 10.31
N ASP A 64 -1.84 12.42 9.86
CA ASP A 64 -2.99 12.73 10.70
C ASP A 64 -3.99 11.57 10.84
N TRP A 65 -3.52 10.33 10.64
CA TRP A 65 -4.31 9.08 10.72
C TRP A 65 -5.43 8.95 9.67
N PHE A 66 -5.57 9.93 8.77
CA PHE A 66 -6.61 9.92 7.76
C PHE A 66 -6.26 9.00 6.59
N VAL A 67 -7.25 8.22 6.18
CA VAL A 67 -7.24 7.57 4.87
C VAL A 67 -7.51 8.64 3.82
N ILE A 68 -6.52 8.89 2.96
CA ILE A 68 -6.61 9.92 1.92
C ILE A 68 -6.98 9.32 0.56
N ARG A 69 -6.67 8.05 0.35
CA ARG A 69 -7.11 7.30 -0.84
C ARG A 69 -7.03 5.81 -0.58
N GLY A 70 -7.81 5.03 -1.30
CA GLY A 70 -7.66 3.58 -1.37
C GLY A 70 -8.21 3.07 -2.68
N GLY A 71 -8.12 1.77 -2.91
CA GLY A 71 -8.66 1.14 -4.09
C GLY A 71 -8.49 -0.36 -4.07
N TYR A 72 -9.08 -0.99 -5.07
CA TYR A 72 -8.93 -2.40 -5.33
C TYR A 72 -8.83 -2.64 -6.84
N ARG A 73 -8.32 -3.80 -7.22
CA ARG A 73 -8.26 -4.24 -8.62
C ARG A 73 -8.41 -5.74 -8.70
N PHE A 74 -9.15 -6.23 -9.68
CA PHE A 74 -9.17 -7.65 -10.03
C PHE A 74 -8.28 -7.89 -11.25
N ILE A 75 -7.50 -8.96 -11.20
CA ILE A 75 -6.69 -9.44 -12.32
C ILE A 75 -7.14 -10.86 -12.63
N ASP A 76 -7.63 -11.07 -13.85
CA ASP A 76 -7.96 -12.39 -14.39
C ASP A 76 -6.74 -12.95 -15.14
N LYS A 77 -5.82 -13.54 -14.37
CA LYS A 77 -4.57 -14.12 -14.87
C LYS A 77 -4.09 -15.14 -13.86
N GLN A 78 -3.69 -16.32 -14.34
CA GLN A 78 -3.05 -17.29 -13.46
C GLN A 78 -1.70 -16.74 -12.96
N MET A 79 -1.58 -16.58 -11.65
CA MET A 79 -0.35 -16.18 -10.99
C MET A 79 -0.28 -16.78 -9.59
N ASN A 80 0.93 -16.90 -9.05
CA ASN A 80 1.11 -17.30 -7.65
C ASN A 80 1.01 -16.08 -6.73
N MET A 81 0.96 -16.35 -5.42
CA MET A 81 0.86 -15.32 -4.39
C MET A 81 1.95 -14.25 -4.50
N THR A 82 3.20 -14.64 -4.76
CA THR A 82 4.34 -13.70 -4.87
C THR A 82 4.16 -12.70 -6.01
N TRP A 83 3.64 -13.16 -7.16
CA TRP A 83 3.37 -12.27 -8.29
C TRP A 83 2.13 -11.39 -8.05
N ALA A 84 1.13 -11.88 -7.33
CA ALA A 84 -0.04 -11.08 -6.94
C ALA A 84 0.35 -9.95 -5.98
N GLU A 85 1.20 -10.23 -5.00
CA GLU A 85 1.81 -9.25 -4.10
C GLU A 85 2.61 -8.18 -4.86
N LEU A 86 3.36 -8.57 -5.89
CA LEU A 86 4.04 -7.61 -6.76
C LEU A 86 3.05 -6.69 -7.50
N GLU A 87 1.91 -7.22 -7.95
CA GLU A 87 0.89 -6.39 -8.59
C GLU A 87 0.23 -5.42 -7.61
N ALA A 88 0.01 -5.81 -6.35
CA ALA A 88 -0.43 -4.91 -5.29
C ALA A 88 0.59 -3.79 -5.04
N PHE A 89 1.88 -4.13 -5.01
CA PHE A 89 3.00 -3.17 -4.96
C PHE A 89 3.00 -2.15 -6.09
N ARG A 90 2.74 -2.60 -7.32
CA ARG A 90 2.63 -1.72 -8.49
C ARG A 90 1.47 -0.74 -8.35
N GLU A 91 0.32 -1.20 -7.88
CA GLU A 91 -0.81 -0.30 -7.64
C GLU A 91 -0.51 0.71 -6.52
N GLY A 92 0.21 0.30 -5.47
CA GLY A 92 0.72 1.20 -4.44
C GLY A 92 1.66 2.30 -4.98
N ILE A 93 2.61 1.95 -5.85
CA ILE A 93 3.48 2.93 -6.52
C ILE A 93 2.68 3.88 -7.41
N LYS A 94 1.78 3.36 -8.24
CA LYS A 94 0.92 4.18 -9.11
C LYS A 94 0.08 5.14 -8.28
N LEU A 95 -0.42 4.70 -7.13
CA LEU A 95 -1.19 5.53 -6.21
C LEU A 95 -0.34 6.69 -5.66
N ALA A 96 0.87 6.41 -5.19
CA ALA A 96 1.78 7.45 -4.68
C ALA A 96 2.12 8.50 -5.75
N ILE A 97 2.38 8.05 -6.99
CA ILE A 97 2.61 8.92 -8.14
C ILE A 97 1.39 9.82 -8.42
N ARG A 98 0.18 9.24 -8.45
CA ARG A 98 -1.07 9.99 -8.66
C ARG A 98 -1.32 11.02 -7.56
N LEU A 99 -0.92 10.71 -6.32
CA LEU A 99 -1.02 11.60 -5.17
C LEU A 99 0.13 12.64 -5.12
N LYS A 100 1.09 12.57 -6.05
CA LYS A 100 2.27 13.44 -6.10
C LYS A 100 3.09 13.41 -4.80
N MET A 101 3.13 12.26 -4.13
CA MET A 101 3.87 12.07 -2.88
C MET A 101 5.24 11.47 -3.15
N SER A 102 6.30 12.24 -2.91
CA SER A 102 7.69 11.82 -3.12
C SER A 102 8.28 11.02 -1.95
N LYS A 103 7.72 11.17 -0.74
CA LYS A 103 8.12 10.44 0.46
C LYS A 103 7.09 9.35 0.76
N LEU A 104 7.46 8.10 0.51
CA LEU A 104 6.55 6.95 0.50
C LEU A 104 7.04 5.85 1.46
N ILE A 105 6.11 5.33 2.26
CA ILE A 105 6.26 4.08 3.02
C ILE A 105 5.26 3.07 2.43
N LEU A 106 5.74 1.92 1.98
CA LEU A 106 4.89 0.81 1.54
C LEU A 106 4.93 -0.29 2.60
N GLU A 107 3.77 -0.78 3.02
CA GLU A 107 3.63 -1.87 3.97
C GLU A 107 2.89 -3.04 3.33
N SER A 108 3.47 -4.24 3.43
CA SER A 108 2.86 -5.52 3.05
C SER A 108 3.22 -6.56 4.11
N ASP A 109 2.34 -7.54 4.28
CA ASP A 109 2.54 -8.70 5.14
C ASP A 109 3.38 -9.81 4.48
N SER A 110 3.68 -9.65 3.18
CA SER A 110 4.57 -10.53 2.43
C SER A 110 6.04 -10.26 2.76
N ALA A 111 6.57 -11.03 3.72
CA ALA A 111 7.99 -10.99 4.07
C ALA A 111 8.91 -11.19 2.87
N SER A 112 8.52 -12.04 1.91
CA SER A 112 9.28 -12.27 0.68
C SER A 112 9.37 -10.99 -0.16
N LEU A 113 8.25 -10.29 -0.36
CA LEU A 113 8.21 -9.06 -1.12
C LEU A 113 9.05 -7.97 -0.43
N VAL A 114 8.83 -7.78 0.87
CA VAL A 114 9.57 -6.79 1.68
C VAL A 114 11.07 -7.04 1.61
N ASN A 115 11.49 -8.30 1.76
CA ASN A 115 12.91 -8.66 1.68
C ASN A 115 13.50 -8.38 0.30
N THR A 116 12.78 -8.70 -0.79
CA THR A 116 13.24 -8.41 -2.15
C THR A 116 13.31 -6.91 -2.41
N VAL A 117 12.33 -6.10 -1.96
CA VAL A 117 12.37 -4.63 -2.09
C VAL A 117 13.58 -4.06 -1.38
N ASN A 118 13.85 -4.50 -0.14
CA ASN A 118 14.98 -4.01 0.64
C ASN A 118 16.33 -4.44 0.07
N ASN A 119 16.39 -5.59 -0.60
CA ASN A 119 17.61 -6.12 -1.22
C ASN A 119 17.68 -5.93 -2.75
N ARG A 120 16.79 -5.13 -3.35
CA ARG A 120 16.63 -4.97 -4.81
C ARG A 120 17.90 -4.56 -5.59
N GLY A 121 18.90 -4.01 -4.90
CA GLY A 121 20.20 -3.67 -5.50
C GLY A 121 21.13 -4.87 -5.71
N LYS A 122 20.88 -5.99 -5.01
CA LYS A 122 21.67 -7.23 -5.04
C LYS A 122 20.87 -8.42 -5.54
N ASP A 123 19.54 -8.34 -5.51
CA ASP A 123 18.64 -9.39 -5.99
C ASP A 123 18.67 -9.47 -7.53
N ILE A 124 19.23 -10.56 -8.06
CA ILE A 124 19.33 -10.85 -9.50
C ILE A 124 18.18 -11.70 -10.04
N THR A 125 17.19 -12.05 -9.19
CA THR A 125 16.02 -12.80 -9.62
C THR A 125 15.12 -11.95 -10.53
N ILE A 126 14.24 -12.61 -11.28
CA ILE A 126 13.24 -11.92 -12.10
C ILE A 126 12.36 -11.00 -11.23
N LEU A 127 11.97 -11.45 -10.03
CA LEU A 127 11.21 -10.64 -9.08
C LEU A 127 11.98 -9.39 -8.66
N GLY A 128 13.26 -9.56 -8.28
CA GLY A 128 14.16 -8.46 -7.93
C GLY A 128 14.31 -7.44 -9.06
N GLN A 129 14.47 -7.90 -10.29
CA GLN A 129 14.55 -7.04 -11.48
C GLN A 129 13.27 -6.23 -11.69
N GLN A 130 12.10 -6.86 -11.59
CA GLN A 130 10.80 -6.17 -11.75
C GLN A 130 10.61 -5.10 -10.67
N ILE A 131 10.89 -5.42 -9.40
CA ILE A 131 10.80 -4.48 -8.29
C ILE A 131 11.77 -3.31 -8.48
N ARG A 132 12.99 -3.57 -8.95
CA ARG A 132 13.96 -2.50 -9.25
C ARG A 132 13.43 -1.56 -10.34
N GLN A 133 12.81 -2.10 -11.39
CA GLN A 133 12.19 -1.29 -12.44
C GLN A 133 11.05 -0.42 -11.90
N ASP A 134 10.16 -1.01 -11.10
CA ASP A 134 9.02 -0.31 -10.49
C ASP A 134 9.49 0.81 -9.53
N CYS A 135 10.49 0.54 -8.68
CA CYS A 135 11.11 1.58 -7.86
C CYS A 135 11.78 2.69 -8.69
N ASN A 136 12.44 2.33 -9.79
CA ASN A 136 13.07 3.32 -10.66
C ASN A 136 12.05 4.24 -11.32
N ILE A 137 10.88 3.72 -11.73
CA ILE A 137 9.78 4.53 -12.26
C ILE A 137 9.34 5.57 -11.23
N PHE A 138 9.14 5.17 -9.98
CA PHE A 138 8.80 6.10 -8.89
C PHE A 138 9.86 7.19 -8.73
N LEU A 139 11.14 6.81 -8.67
CA LEU A 139 12.24 7.76 -8.50
C LEU A 139 12.36 8.74 -9.68
N ILE A 140 12.22 8.26 -10.91
CA ILE A 140 12.30 9.10 -12.11
C ILE A 140 11.19 10.15 -12.11
N PHE A 141 9.97 9.78 -11.69
CA PHE A 141 8.84 10.71 -11.65
C PHE A 141 9.09 11.92 -10.73
N PHE A 142 9.83 11.72 -9.63
CA PHE A 142 10.12 12.78 -8.64
C PHE A 142 11.53 13.35 -8.74
N ARG A 143 12.29 13.04 -9.80
CA ARG A 143 13.60 13.69 -10.02
C ARG A 143 13.39 15.20 -10.23
N PRO A 144 14.17 16.06 -9.54
CA PRO A 144 14.22 17.47 -9.89
C PRO A 144 14.68 17.62 -11.34
N LYS A 145 14.01 18.50 -12.09
CA LYS A 145 14.39 18.88 -13.45
C LYS A 145 15.62 19.78 -13.44
#